data_AF-A0A3D5Z7X9-F1
#
_entry.id   AF-A0A3D5Z7X9-F1
#
_cell.length_a   1.000
_cell.length_b   1.000
_cell.length_c   1.000
_cell.angle_alpha   90.00
_cell.angle_beta   90.00
_cell.angle_gamma   90.00
#
_symmetry.space_group_name_H-M   'P 1'
#
loop_
_entity.id
_entity.type
_entity.pdbx_description
1 polymer ?
#
loop_
_entity_poly.entity_id
_entity_poly.type
_entity_poly.pdbx_seq_one_letter_code
_entity_poly.pdbx_strand_id
1 'polypeptide(L)'
;MFKVAKLKQIKDEKVDIKVVSYEKRGYQKEPQLRHILSFKISGYDYSLRFMLNITLEKLNAIPDGQDINLSKYLFGGENYLYTKYDNNNYYDDTNLNLNIIASKFDNEFNLQLNFYSFDCQKPISGIAEIKFNLNDYLPSNEL
;
A
#
# COMPACT_ATOMS: atom_id res chain seq x y z
N MET A 1 -20.74 18.77 -10.50
CA MET A 1 -21.30 17.53 -11.08
C MET A 1 -20.89 16.37 -10.19
N PHE A 2 -21.80 15.84 -9.37
CA PHE A 2 -21.54 14.69 -8.49
C PHE A 2 -21.75 13.39 -9.27
N LYS A 3 -20.75 12.51 -9.31
CA LYS A 3 -20.82 11.22 -10.00
C LYS A 3 -20.81 10.12 -8.93
N VAL A 4 -21.96 9.50 -8.68
CA VAL A 4 -22.05 8.34 -7.79
C VAL A 4 -21.64 7.12 -8.61
N ALA A 5 -20.43 6.60 -8.38
CA ALA A 5 -20.01 5.33 -8.91
C ALA A 5 -20.58 4.21 -8.03
N LYS A 6 -21.28 3.23 -8.64
CA LYS A 6 -21.73 2.04 -7.93
C LYS A 6 -20.50 1.24 -7.49
N LEU A 7 -20.31 1.07 -6.18
CA LEU A 7 -19.31 0.15 -5.63
C LEU A 7 -19.60 -1.24 -6.21
N LYS A 8 -18.77 -1.70 -7.15
CA LYS A 8 -18.83 -3.07 -7.63
C LYS A 8 -17.98 -3.90 -6.69
N GLN A 9 -18.59 -4.90 -6.06
CA GLN A 9 -17.83 -5.94 -5.40
C GLN A 9 -16.98 -6.64 -6.46
N ILE A 10 -15.67 -6.56 -6.30
CA ILE A 10 -14.72 -7.22 -7.19
C ILE A 10 -14.61 -8.67 -6.72
N LYS A 11 -14.84 -9.61 -7.63
CA LYS A 11 -14.61 -11.04 -7.36
C LYS A 11 -13.11 -11.33 -7.40
N ASP A 12 -12.69 -12.26 -6.56
CA ASP A 12 -11.33 -12.82 -6.56
C ASP A 12 -10.22 -11.80 -6.25
N GLU A 13 -10.53 -10.75 -5.47
CA GLU A 13 -9.50 -9.85 -4.96
C GLU A 13 -8.59 -10.59 -3.96
N LYS A 14 -7.29 -10.49 -4.19
CA LYS A 14 -6.25 -11.01 -3.32
C LYS A 14 -5.38 -9.86 -2.82
N VAL A 15 -5.15 -9.85 -1.51
CA VAL A 15 -4.17 -8.98 -0.87
C VAL A 15 -2.93 -9.80 -0.52
N ASP A 16 -1.77 -9.35 -0.96
CA ASP A 16 -0.45 -9.91 -0.65
C ASP A 16 0.35 -8.83 0.08
N ILE A 17 0.80 -9.14 1.29
CA ILE A 17 1.58 -8.26 2.15
C ILE A 17 2.90 -8.96 2.42
N LYS A 18 4.01 -8.26 2.20
CA LYS A 18 5.36 -8.82 2.30
C LYS A 18 6.29 -7.90 3.05
N VAL A 19 7.19 -8.48 3.83
CA VAL A 19 8.37 -7.78 4.33
C VAL A 19 9.39 -7.72 3.20
N VAL A 20 9.86 -6.52 2.90
CA VAL A 20 10.95 -6.29 1.95
C VAL A 20 12.09 -5.56 2.64
N SER A 21 13.30 -5.97 2.29
CA SER A 21 14.53 -5.38 2.81
C SER A 21 15.09 -4.44 1.75
N TYR A 22 15.40 -3.20 2.14
CA TYR A 22 16.09 -2.27 1.24
C TYR A 22 17.28 -1.63 1.94
N GLU A 23 18.36 -1.42 1.17
CA GLU A 23 19.53 -0.70 1.64
C GLU A 23 19.32 0.80 1.46
N LYS A 24 19.34 1.56 2.57
CA LYS A 24 19.43 3.01 2.45
C LYS A 24 20.91 3.41 2.33
N ARG A 25 21.40 3.61 1.11
CA ARG A 25 22.71 4.20 0.87
C ARG A 25 22.66 5.72 1.12
N GLY A 26 22.96 6.12 2.36
CA GLY A 26 23.29 7.51 2.69
C GLY A 26 24.80 7.76 2.67
N TYR A 27 25.24 8.96 3.02
CA TYR A 27 26.66 9.31 3.23
C TYR A 27 27.33 8.63 4.44
N GLN A 28 26.67 7.65 5.09
CA GLN A 28 27.24 6.92 6.22
C GLN A 28 28.09 5.73 5.72
N LYS A 29 29.12 5.39 6.49
CA LYS A 29 30.14 4.37 6.15
C LYS A 29 29.61 2.94 6.00
N GLU A 30 28.44 2.62 6.55
CA GLU A 30 27.83 1.29 6.47
C GLU A 30 26.35 1.37 6.03
N PRO A 31 25.92 0.54 5.05
CA PRO A 31 24.52 0.47 4.65
C PRO A 31 23.68 -0.07 5.81
N GLN A 32 22.65 0.68 6.22
CA GLN A 32 21.64 0.16 7.14
C GLN A 32 20.55 -0.55 6.32
N LEU A 33 20.42 -1.86 6.53
CA LEU A 33 19.31 -2.65 6.01
C LEU A 33 18.03 -2.26 6.77
N ARG A 34 16.94 -2.01 6.03
CA ARG A 34 15.64 -1.66 6.61
C ARG A 34 14.57 -2.62 6.14
N HIS A 35 13.78 -3.11 7.08
CA HIS A 35 12.62 -3.96 6.80
C HIS A 35 11.35 -3.11 6.79
N ILE A 36 10.60 -3.19 5.69
CA ILE A 36 9.36 -2.44 5.49
C ILE A 36 8.28 -3.33 4.89
N LEU A 37 7.03 -2.87 4.91
CA LEU A 37 5.91 -3.56 4.27
C LEU A 37 5.72 -3.11 2.82
N SER A 38 5.56 -4.10 1.95
CA SER A 38 5.08 -3.98 0.57
C SER A 38 3.69 -4.59 0.47
N PHE A 39 2.80 -3.89 -0.22
CA PHE A 39 1.41 -4.28 -0.40
C PHE A 39 1.10 -4.45 -1.88
N LYS A 40 0.36 -5.50 -2.21
CA LYS A 40 -0.21 -5.72 -3.53
C LYS A 40 -1.66 -6.17 -3.37
N ILE A 41 -2.58 -5.37 -3.90
CA ILE A 41 -3.99 -5.74 -4.07
C ILE A 41 -4.17 -6.07 -5.54
N SER A 42 -4.63 -7.28 -5.86
CA SER A 42 -4.87 -7.69 -7.23
C SER A 42 -6.22 -8.36 -7.39
N GLY A 43 -6.98 -7.93 -8.40
CA GLY A 43 -8.14 -8.65 -8.91
C GLY A 43 -7.87 -9.22 -10.30
N TYR A 44 -8.93 -9.62 -10.98
CA TYR A 44 -8.85 -10.20 -12.32
C TYR A 44 -8.23 -9.25 -13.37
N ASP A 45 -8.56 -7.97 -13.29
CA ASP A 45 -8.24 -6.95 -14.29
C ASP A 45 -7.49 -5.74 -13.73
N TYR A 46 -6.98 -5.81 -12.49
CA TYR A 46 -6.14 -4.75 -11.93
C TYR A 46 -5.16 -5.28 -10.87
N SER A 47 -4.13 -4.49 -10.62
CA SER A 47 -3.21 -4.67 -9.50
C SER A 47 -2.72 -3.31 -9.00
N LEU A 48 -3.07 -2.97 -7.76
CA LEU A 48 -2.51 -1.82 -7.03
C LEU A 48 -1.32 -2.30 -6.19
N ARG A 49 -0.14 -1.72 -6.38
CA ARG A 49 1.05 -1.97 -5.57
C ARG A 49 1.53 -0.69 -4.92
N PHE A 50 1.93 -0.76 -3.67
CA PHE A 50 2.58 0.34 -2.96
C PHE A 50 3.50 -0.19 -1.87
N MET A 51 4.42 0.66 -1.42
CA MET A 51 5.36 0.36 -0.34
C MET A 51 5.37 1.50 0.67
N LEU A 52 5.51 1.15 1.95
CA LEU A 52 5.61 2.14 3.02
C LEU A 52 7.06 2.26 3.48
N ASN A 53 7.68 3.41 3.25
CA ASN A 53 9.00 3.81 3.75
C ASN A 53 9.00 4.14 5.25
N ILE A 54 8.48 3.23 6.06
CA ILE A 54 8.52 3.24 7.52
C ILE A 54 8.86 1.83 7.98
N THR A 55 9.81 1.72 8.91
CA THR A 55 10.28 0.41 9.37
C THR A 55 9.23 -0.28 10.24
N LEU A 56 9.30 -1.61 10.33
CA LEU A 56 8.37 -2.39 11.14
C LEU A 56 8.38 -1.97 12.62
N GLU A 57 9.54 -1.62 13.17
CA GLU A 57 9.67 -1.16 14.56
C GLU A 57 8.97 0.19 14.75
N LYS A 58 9.05 1.08 13.77
CA LYS A 58 8.38 2.38 13.81
C LYS A 58 6.87 2.25 13.60
N LEU A 59 6.42 1.30 12.79
CA LEU A 59 5.01 0.95 12.69
C LEU A 59 4.50 0.39 14.03
N ASN A 60 5.26 -0.51 14.67
CA ASN A 60 4.89 -1.08 15.96
C ASN A 60 4.80 -0.03 17.09
N ALA A 61 5.70 0.97 17.07
CA ALA A 61 5.75 2.05 18.04
C ALA A 61 4.63 3.10 17.90
N ILE A 62 3.77 2.98 16.88
CA ILE A 62 2.57 3.81 16.75
C ILE A 62 1.62 3.53 17.93
N PRO A 63 1.12 4.58 18.62
CA PRO A 63 0.15 4.42 19.68
C PRO A 63 -1.21 3.97 19.12
N ASP A 64 -1.92 3.15 19.89
CA ASP A 64 -3.24 2.65 19.52
C ASP A 64 -4.30 3.76 19.60
N GLY A 65 -5.40 3.57 18.86
CA GLY A 65 -6.58 4.43 18.95
C GLY A 65 -6.45 5.79 18.25
N GLN A 66 -5.39 6.00 17.46
CA GLN A 66 -5.21 7.20 16.64
C GLN A 66 -5.14 6.87 15.16
N ASP A 67 -5.85 7.66 14.35
CA ASP A 67 -5.73 7.63 12.90
C ASP A 67 -4.40 8.28 12.47
N ILE A 68 -3.67 7.59 11.61
CA ILE A 68 -2.37 8.04 11.11
C ILE A 68 -2.40 8.08 9.59
N ASN A 69 -2.01 9.24 9.07
CA ASN A 69 -1.78 9.41 7.65
C ASN A 69 -0.45 8.74 7.26
N LEU A 70 -0.54 7.57 6.63
CA LEU A 70 0.61 6.81 6.12
C LEU A 70 1.04 7.25 4.73
N SER A 71 0.28 8.12 4.04
CA SER A 71 0.63 8.64 2.71
C SER A 71 1.98 9.34 2.69
N LYS A 72 2.37 10.00 3.79
CA LYS A 72 3.68 10.64 3.95
C LYS A 72 4.86 9.65 3.98
N TYR A 73 4.56 8.37 4.18
CA TYR A 73 5.54 7.29 4.13
C TYR A 73 5.47 6.51 2.82
N LEU A 74 4.73 6.93 1.80
CA LEU A 74 4.79 6.24 0.50
C LEU A 74 6.22 6.23 -0.04
N PHE A 75 6.66 5.04 -0.47
CA PHE A 75 7.98 4.88 -1.05
C PHE A 75 7.96 5.47 -2.47
N GLY A 76 8.77 6.51 -2.69
CA GLY A 76 8.79 7.22 -3.96
C GLY A 76 9.21 6.31 -5.11
N GLY A 77 8.44 6.33 -6.20
CA GLY A 77 8.70 5.53 -7.39
C GLY A 77 8.29 4.06 -7.30
N GLU A 78 7.68 3.59 -6.22
CA GLU A 78 7.28 2.18 -6.03
C GLU A 78 5.76 1.99 -5.87
N ASN A 79 4.96 2.98 -6.30
CA ASN A 79 3.51 2.96 -6.21
C ASN A 79 2.93 2.94 -7.63
N TYR A 80 2.17 1.90 -7.95
CA TYR A 80 1.71 1.63 -9.30
C TYR A 80 0.28 1.10 -9.28
N LEU A 81 -0.52 1.57 -10.23
CA LEU A 81 -1.80 0.96 -10.55
C LEU A 81 -1.74 0.35 -11.94
N TYR A 82 -1.77 -0.99 -11.98
CA TYR A 82 -1.95 -1.73 -13.22
C TYR A 82 -3.43 -1.97 -13.47
N THR A 83 -3.93 -1.63 -14.66
CA THR A 83 -5.29 -2.01 -15.08
C THR A 83 -5.29 -2.61 -16.48
N LYS A 84 -6.06 -3.68 -16.65
CA LYS A 84 -6.28 -4.32 -17.95
C LYS A 84 -7.33 -3.52 -18.71
N TYR A 85 -6.95 -2.96 -19.85
CA TYR A 85 -7.85 -2.15 -20.66
C TYR A 85 -8.53 -2.97 -21.77
N ASP A 86 -7.80 -3.93 -22.34
CA ASP A 86 -8.30 -4.91 -23.31
C ASP A 86 -7.60 -6.27 -23.13
N ASN A 87 -7.88 -7.24 -24.00
CA ASN A 87 -7.33 -8.60 -23.84
C ASN A 87 -5.80 -8.68 -23.91
N ASN A 88 -5.11 -7.67 -24.46
CA ASN A 88 -3.67 -7.72 -24.71
C ASN A 88 -2.88 -6.52 -24.15
N ASN A 89 -3.56 -5.45 -23.71
CA ASN A 89 -2.93 -4.21 -23.27
C ASN A 89 -3.20 -3.91 -21.80
N TYR A 90 -2.13 -3.55 -21.10
CA TYR A 90 -2.13 -3.12 -19.71
C TYR A 90 -1.73 -1.66 -19.63
N TYR A 91 -2.38 -0.93 -18.74
CA TYR A 91 -1.98 0.41 -18.35
C TYR A 91 -1.18 0.34 -17.06
N ASP A 92 0.01 0.93 -17.04
CA ASP A 92 0.79 1.16 -15.82
C ASP A 92 0.70 2.65 -15.48
N ASP A 93 -0.08 2.99 -14.46
CA ASP A 93 -0.16 4.38 -14.00
C ASP A 93 0.85 4.63 -12.88
N THR A 94 1.87 5.40 -13.22
CA THR A 94 2.88 5.93 -12.30
C THR A 94 2.50 7.28 -11.68
N ASN A 95 1.48 7.96 -12.24
CA ASN A 95 0.82 9.17 -11.73
C ASN A 95 -0.36 8.84 -10.81
N LEU A 96 -0.16 7.87 -9.93
CA LEU A 96 -1.13 7.44 -8.93
C LEU A 96 -1.09 8.39 -7.72
N ASN A 97 -2.19 9.08 -7.45
CA ASN A 97 -2.42 9.72 -6.16
C ASN A 97 -3.01 8.68 -5.21
N LEU A 98 -2.25 8.33 -4.17
CA LEU A 98 -2.64 7.35 -3.15
C LEU A 98 -2.62 8.02 -1.78
N ASN A 99 -3.77 8.03 -1.11
CA ASN A 99 -3.93 8.45 0.27
C ASN A 99 -4.24 7.24 1.15
N ILE A 100 -3.50 7.08 2.24
CA ILE A 100 -3.61 5.97 3.17
C ILE A 100 -3.80 6.54 4.57
N ILE A 101 -4.96 6.25 5.16
CA ILE A 101 -5.23 6.47 6.58
C ILE A 101 -5.21 5.09 7.24
N ALA A 102 -4.46 4.95 8.32
CA ALA A 102 -4.41 3.73 9.10
C ALA A 102 -4.91 3.98 10.51
N SER A 103 -5.71 3.06 11.02
CA SER A 103 -6.01 2.92 12.45
C SER A 103 -5.31 1.67 12.98
N LYS A 104 -4.90 1.73 14.25
CA LYS A 104 -4.19 0.64 14.93
C LYS A 104 -4.84 0.33 16.28
N PHE A 105 -5.02 -0.95 16.58
CA PHE A 105 -5.41 -1.45 17.89
C PHE A 105 -4.73 -2.80 18.14
N ASP A 106 -3.95 -2.94 19.22
CA ASP A 106 -3.25 -4.18 19.59
C ASP A 106 -2.46 -4.82 18.42
N ASN A 107 -1.70 -3.99 17.70
CA ASN A 107 -0.95 -4.35 16.49
C ASN A 107 -1.78 -4.83 15.28
N GLU A 108 -3.11 -4.85 15.38
CA GLU A 108 -3.98 -4.93 14.22
C GLU A 108 -4.06 -3.56 13.56
N PHE A 109 -3.72 -3.54 12.27
CA PHE A 109 -3.83 -2.36 11.43
C PHE A 109 -5.03 -2.51 10.51
N ASN A 110 -5.82 -1.43 10.40
CA ASN A 110 -6.82 -1.27 9.36
C ASN A 110 -6.46 -0.05 8.51
N LEU A 111 -6.14 -0.29 7.25
CA LEU A 111 -5.73 0.71 6.28
C LEU A 111 -6.93 1.02 5.37
N GLN A 112 -7.32 2.28 5.31
CA GLN A 112 -8.21 2.80 4.29
C GLN A 112 -7.38 3.50 3.22
N LEU A 113 -7.48 2.99 2.00
CA LEU A 113 -6.80 3.51 0.83
C LEU A 113 -7.80 4.25 -0.02
N ASN A 114 -7.48 5.47 -0.40
CA ASN A 114 -8.18 6.22 -1.43
C ASN A 114 -7.20 6.50 -2.55
N PHE A 115 -7.50 6.05 -3.75
CA PHE A 115 -6.60 6.22 -4.88
C PHE A 115 -7.29 6.83 -6.08
N TYR A 116 -6.53 7.61 -6.84
CA TYR A 116 -6.95 8.22 -8.07
C TYR A 116 -5.78 8.26 -9.06
N SER A 117 -6.05 7.87 -10.30
CA SER A 117 -5.11 7.81 -11.40
C SER A 117 -5.59 8.76 -12.50
N PHE A 118 -4.71 9.71 -12.89
CA PHE A 118 -5.04 10.78 -13.83
C PHE A 118 -4.75 10.43 -15.29
N ASP A 119 -4.15 9.26 -15.54
CA ASP A 119 -3.48 9.07 -16.81
C ASP A 119 -4.43 8.79 -17.98
N CYS A 120 -3.96 9.20 -19.14
CA CYS A 120 -4.73 9.85 -20.18
C CYS A 120 -5.42 8.84 -21.10
N GLN A 121 -6.53 8.26 -20.63
CA GLN A 121 -7.59 7.70 -21.49
C GLN A 121 -8.88 7.40 -20.70
N LYS A 122 -8.76 6.93 -19.46
CA LYS A 122 -9.87 6.70 -18.53
C LYS A 122 -9.39 6.89 -17.09
N PRO A 123 -9.77 7.99 -16.41
CA PRO A 123 -9.44 8.16 -15.01
C PRO A 123 -10.00 7.00 -14.17
N ILE A 124 -9.18 6.48 -13.27
CA ILE A 124 -9.55 5.39 -12.37
C ILE A 124 -9.43 5.89 -10.94
N SER A 125 -10.45 5.59 -10.15
CA SER A 125 -10.47 5.95 -8.73
C SER A 125 -11.15 4.86 -7.93
N GLY A 126 -10.71 4.65 -6.70
CA GLY A 126 -11.28 3.63 -5.84
C GLY A 126 -10.93 3.81 -4.38
N ILE A 127 -11.60 2.98 -3.57
CA ILE A 127 -11.37 2.85 -2.15
C ILE A 127 -11.10 1.36 -1.88
N ALA A 128 -10.08 1.08 -1.08
CA ALA A 128 -9.79 -0.27 -0.60
C ALA A 128 -9.57 -0.24 0.91
N GLU A 129 -9.93 -1.33 1.58
CA GLU A 129 -9.68 -1.54 3.00
C GLU A 129 -8.82 -2.78 3.19
N ILE A 130 -7.70 -2.65 3.90
CA ILE A 130 -6.79 -3.76 4.19
C ILE A 130 -6.68 -3.90 5.70
N LYS A 131 -6.92 -5.11 6.20
CA LYS A 131 -6.67 -5.46 7.60
C LYS A 131 -5.54 -6.45 7.70
N PHE A 132 -4.60 -6.21 8.60
CA PHE A 132 -3.51 -7.14 8.89
C PHE A 132 -3.02 -7.00 10.32
N ASN A 133 -2.48 -8.08 10.89
CA ASN A 133 -1.79 -8.02 12.17
C ASN A 133 -0.29 -7.81 11.93
N LEU A 134 0.32 -6.78 12.52
CA LEU A 134 1.73 -6.48 12.33
C LEU A 134 2.63 -7.60 12.89
N ASN A 135 2.17 -8.35 13.89
CA ASN A 135 2.93 -9.45 14.49
C ASN A 135 3.26 -10.56 13.47
N ASP A 136 2.45 -10.74 12.43
CA ASP A 136 2.70 -11.71 11.35
C ASP A 136 3.94 -11.37 10.50
N TYR A 137 4.45 -10.15 10.64
CA TYR A 137 5.54 -9.60 9.83
C TYR A 137 6.74 -9.14 10.67
N LEU A 138 6.58 -9.03 11.98
CA LEU A 138 7.71 -8.78 12.86
C LEU A 138 8.63 -10.01 12.83
N PRO A 139 9.96 -9.81 12.93
CA PRO A 139 10.84 -10.93 13.23
C PRO A 139 10.28 -11.60 14.48
N SER A 140 9.96 -12.89 14.39
CA SER A 140 9.68 -13.67 15.59
C SER A 140 10.93 -13.55 16.45
N ASN A 141 10.84 -12.75 17.52
CA ASN A 141 11.79 -12.91 18.61
C ASN A 141 11.65 -14.38 19.00
N GLU A 142 12.65 -15.19 18.67
CA GLU A 142 12.86 -16.45 19.36
C GLU A 142 12.99 -16.05 20.84
N LEU A 143 11.86 -16.12 21.54
CA LEU A 143 11.72 -15.95 22.99
C LEU A 143 12.46 -17.09 23.70
#